data_AF-A0A0F9D1S0-F1
#
_entry.id   AF-A0A0F9D1S0-F1
#
_cell.length_a   1.000
_cell.length_b   1.000
_cell.length_c   1.000
_cell.angle_alpha   90.00
_cell.angle_beta   90.00
_cell.angle_gamma   90.00
#
_symmetry.space_group_name_H-M   'P 1'
#
loop_
_entity.id
_entity.type
_entity.pdbx_description
1 polymer ?
#
loop_
_entity_poly.entity_id
_entity_poly.type
_entity_poly.pdbx_seq_one_letter_code
_entity_poly.pdbx_strand_id
1 'polypeptide(L)'
;DTTLMEAKFQFINETFVLGTPDAGVVKRVGYNDDNDGIFLQLDEDGPVFIRRSSVTGSVVDTEVRQADWSIDPLDGSGRSGIVLDLEMAQLLTIDLQWLSAGRVRIGFDIGGSIIYAHEFLAANVLDVPYMRTAVLPVRYEIHRQTAGAVTSTMKQICSSVMSEGGETRSRGKFFAADNGTTPVSAVQDTLTPIISLRPALLFKNITNRVPVFPLAIEMLCQTNPIHWELILNPTLTAPSFSAVETNSCMEFDVDASAFSDGEQLLGGYCAATGPGQGRNGAGDQNLFGDLQMALDILGTGQANILTLLAAGIGGAAPTFGEITWRELQ
;
A
#
# COMPACT_ATOMS: atom_id res chain seq x y z
N ASP A 1 -21.06 18.72 -2.28
CA ASP A 1 -20.27 18.41 -3.47
C ASP A 1 -18.79 18.43 -3.08
N THR A 2 -18.34 17.37 -2.43
CA THR A 2 -16.95 17.18 -2.02
C THR A 2 -16.31 16.33 -3.09
N THR A 3 -15.57 16.97 -4.00
CA THR A 3 -14.73 16.31 -4.98
C THR A 3 -13.68 15.47 -4.26
N LEU A 4 -14.01 14.20 -4.02
CA LEU A 4 -13.09 13.15 -3.59
C LEU A 4 -12.16 12.89 -4.77
N MET A 5 -10.91 13.29 -4.57
CA MET A 5 -9.90 13.36 -5.59
C MET A 5 -8.56 13.58 -4.85
N GLU A 6 -7.46 12.93 -5.24
CA GLU A 6 -7.21 12.42 -6.58
C GLU A 6 -6.53 11.05 -6.63
N ALA A 7 -7.28 10.00 -6.97
CA ALA A 7 -6.75 8.86 -7.71
C ALA A 7 -6.58 9.27 -9.19
N LYS A 8 -5.48 8.88 -9.85
CA LYS A 8 -5.02 9.53 -11.10
C LYS A 8 -4.64 8.55 -12.20
N PHE A 9 -4.42 9.09 -13.39
CA PHE A 9 -3.67 8.41 -14.45
C PHE A 9 -2.30 7.98 -13.92
N GLN A 10 -1.93 6.74 -14.22
CA GLN A 10 -0.71 6.12 -13.73
C GLN A 10 0.08 5.52 -14.87
N PHE A 11 1.39 5.69 -14.78
CA PHE A 11 2.35 5.09 -15.69
C PHE A 11 3.22 4.12 -14.90
N ILE A 12 3.02 2.82 -15.11
CA ILE A 12 3.68 1.74 -14.39
C ILE A 12 4.74 1.13 -15.30
N ASN A 13 5.95 0.94 -14.78
CA ASN A 13 6.98 0.17 -15.46
C ASN A 13 7.55 -0.92 -14.55
N GLU A 14 7.68 -2.13 -15.08
CA GLU A 14 8.17 -3.30 -14.36
C GLU A 14 9.24 -4.00 -15.20
N THR A 15 10.42 -4.18 -14.62
CA THR A 15 11.53 -4.89 -15.25
C THR A 15 11.65 -6.30 -14.68
N PHE A 16 11.72 -7.30 -15.55
CA PHE A 16 11.77 -8.71 -15.14
C PHE A 16 12.37 -9.63 -16.18
N VAL A 17 12.58 -10.89 -15.78
CA VAL A 17 12.72 -12.05 -16.68
C VAL A 17 11.70 -13.09 -16.24
N LEU A 18 10.75 -13.44 -17.12
CA LEU A 18 9.72 -14.44 -16.84
C LEU A 18 10.24 -15.87 -17.06
N GLY A 19 11.12 -16.05 -18.04
CA GLY A 19 11.62 -17.35 -18.45
C GLY A 19 10.62 -18.09 -19.34
N THR A 20 10.82 -19.40 -19.47
CA THR A 20 9.96 -20.27 -20.28
C THR A 20 8.59 -20.50 -19.63
N PRO A 21 7.55 -20.76 -20.44
CA PRO A 21 6.32 -21.41 -19.98
C PRO A 21 6.62 -22.71 -19.23
N ASP A 22 6.06 -22.87 -18.04
CA ASP A 22 6.17 -24.09 -17.23
C ASP A 22 4.77 -24.71 -17.11
N ALA A 23 4.59 -25.97 -17.55
CA ALA A 23 3.29 -26.64 -17.54
C ALA A 23 2.67 -26.66 -16.13
N GLY A 24 1.40 -26.26 -16.02
CA GLY A 24 0.68 -26.17 -14.75
C GLY A 24 1.16 -25.06 -13.79
N VAL A 25 1.97 -24.11 -14.25
CA VAL A 25 2.37 -22.91 -13.51
C VAL A 25 1.98 -21.67 -14.30
N VAL A 26 1.44 -20.68 -13.60
CA VAL A 26 1.28 -19.33 -14.15
C VAL A 26 2.23 -18.37 -13.45
N LYS A 27 2.87 -17.53 -14.26
CA LYS A 27 3.74 -16.45 -13.81
C LYS A 27 3.06 -15.13 -14.15
N ARG A 28 2.98 -14.18 -13.21
CA ARG A 28 2.32 -12.89 -13.42
C ARG A 28 3.24 -11.74 -13.03
N VAL A 29 3.17 -10.67 -13.82
CA VAL A 29 3.78 -9.38 -13.53
C VAL A 29 2.78 -8.29 -13.88
N GLY A 30 2.54 -7.35 -12.98
CA GLY A 30 1.58 -6.30 -13.23
C GLY A 30 1.20 -5.47 -12.01
N TYR A 31 0.17 -4.66 -12.23
CA TYR A 31 -0.42 -3.77 -11.25
C TYR A 31 -1.79 -4.30 -10.85
N ASN A 32 -1.82 -5.19 -9.86
CA ASN A 32 -3.03 -5.96 -9.53
C ASN A 32 -3.06 -6.50 -8.09
N ASP A 33 -4.28 -6.76 -7.61
CA ASP A 33 -4.52 -7.63 -6.46
C ASP A 33 -5.46 -8.80 -6.83
N ASP A 34 -6.09 -9.38 -5.83
CA ASP A 34 -6.99 -10.54 -5.99
C ASP A 34 -8.34 -10.14 -6.62
N ASN A 35 -8.70 -8.86 -6.60
CA ASN A 35 -10.00 -8.35 -7.02
C ASN A 35 -9.93 -7.52 -8.30
N ASP A 36 -8.87 -6.73 -8.49
CA ASP A 36 -8.75 -5.80 -9.61
C ASP A 36 -7.30 -5.71 -10.10
N GLY A 37 -7.10 -5.46 -11.39
CA GLY A 37 -5.79 -5.05 -11.92
C GLY A 37 -5.55 -5.29 -13.39
N ILE A 38 -4.36 -4.88 -13.83
CA ILE A 38 -3.86 -5.05 -15.20
C ILE A 38 -2.50 -5.74 -15.12
N PHE A 39 -2.36 -6.89 -15.76
CA PHE A 39 -1.13 -7.66 -15.68
C PHE A 39 -0.87 -8.51 -16.92
N LEU A 40 0.40 -8.83 -17.12
CA LEU A 40 0.85 -9.88 -18.02
C LEU A 40 0.87 -11.20 -17.25
N GLN A 41 0.28 -12.25 -17.83
CA GLN A 41 0.42 -13.62 -17.37
C GLN A 41 1.14 -14.43 -18.45
N LEU A 42 2.04 -15.32 -18.02
CA LEU A 42 2.63 -16.37 -18.83
C LEU A 42 2.12 -17.71 -18.30
N ASP A 43 1.37 -18.42 -19.13
CA ASP A 43 0.93 -19.79 -18.88
C ASP A 43 1.57 -20.74 -19.90
N GLU A 44 1.17 -22.02 -19.90
CA GLU A 44 1.72 -23.05 -20.78
C GLU A 44 1.47 -22.81 -22.28
N ASP A 45 0.46 -22.02 -22.62
CA ASP A 45 0.11 -21.66 -24.00
C ASP A 45 0.79 -20.36 -24.45
N GLY A 46 1.39 -19.59 -23.54
CA GLY A 46 2.14 -18.37 -23.83
C GLY A 46 1.66 -17.13 -23.08
N PRO A 47 2.02 -15.92 -23.57
CA PRO A 47 1.66 -14.68 -22.89
C PRO A 47 0.20 -14.26 -23.15
N VAL A 48 -0.43 -13.76 -22.09
CA VAL A 48 -1.79 -13.23 -22.09
C VAL A 48 -1.84 -11.94 -21.29
N PHE A 49 -2.48 -10.91 -21.82
CA PHE A 49 -2.79 -9.71 -21.05
C PHE A 49 -4.14 -9.88 -20.38
N ILE A 50 -4.21 -9.51 -19.10
CA ILE A 50 -5.42 -9.68 -18.30
C ILE A 50 -5.82 -8.35 -17.70
N ARG A 51 -7.10 -7.99 -17.89
CA ARG A 51 -7.79 -7.03 -17.02
C ARG A 51 -8.68 -7.80 -16.06
N ARG A 52 -8.33 -7.75 -14.78
CA ARG A 52 -9.14 -8.27 -13.68
C ARG A 52 -10.04 -7.19 -13.12
N SER A 53 -11.31 -7.52 -12.88
CA SER A 53 -12.29 -6.57 -12.35
C SER A 53 -13.26 -7.25 -11.39
N SER A 54 -13.54 -6.60 -10.26
CA SER A 54 -14.53 -7.06 -9.27
C SER A 54 -15.77 -6.15 -9.18
N VAL A 55 -15.97 -5.29 -10.19
CA VAL A 55 -17.03 -4.27 -10.21
C VAL A 55 -18.44 -4.87 -10.14
N THR A 56 -18.64 -6.05 -10.71
CA THR A 56 -19.93 -6.77 -10.69
C THR A 56 -20.20 -7.51 -9.38
N GLY A 57 -19.28 -7.44 -8.40
CA GLY A 57 -19.36 -8.18 -7.14
C GLY A 57 -18.72 -9.57 -7.18
N SER A 58 -18.22 -10.00 -8.34
CA SER A 58 -17.39 -11.20 -8.51
C SER A 58 -16.18 -10.86 -9.37
N VAL A 59 -15.06 -11.54 -9.13
CA VAL A 59 -13.84 -11.35 -9.93
C VAL A 59 -14.04 -11.92 -11.34
N VAL A 60 -13.80 -11.10 -12.35
CA VAL A 60 -13.83 -11.48 -13.76
C VAL A 60 -12.52 -11.06 -14.42
N ASP A 61 -11.85 -12.02 -15.04
CA ASP A 61 -10.64 -11.80 -15.84
C ASP A 61 -11.03 -11.68 -17.32
N THR A 62 -10.67 -10.55 -17.94
CA THR A 62 -10.74 -10.35 -19.39
C THR A 62 -9.37 -10.66 -19.97
N GLU A 63 -9.22 -11.87 -20.51
CA GLU A 63 -7.97 -12.39 -21.05
C GLU A 63 -7.84 -12.13 -22.55
N VAL A 64 -6.68 -11.62 -22.99
CA VAL A 64 -6.37 -11.37 -24.41
C VAL A 64 -5.02 -12.00 -24.74
N ARG A 65 -5.06 -13.11 -25.49
CA ARG A 65 -3.86 -13.86 -25.88
C ARG A 65 -3.07 -13.08 -26.93
N GLN A 66 -1.78 -13.41 -27.06
CA GLN A 66 -0.85 -12.72 -27.95
C GLN A 66 -1.38 -12.51 -29.37
N ALA A 67 -2.01 -13.53 -29.95
CA ALA A 67 -2.57 -13.46 -31.30
C ALA A 67 -3.70 -12.43 -31.46
N ASP A 68 -4.36 -12.04 -30.36
CA ASP A 68 -5.49 -11.11 -30.32
C ASP A 68 -5.09 -9.72 -29.81
N TRP A 69 -3.81 -9.47 -29.58
CA TRP A 69 -3.30 -8.15 -29.17
C TRP A 69 -3.57 -7.09 -30.26
N SER A 70 -4.42 -6.12 -29.90
CA SER A 70 -5.05 -5.19 -30.84
C SER A 70 -4.13 -4.17 -31.53
N ILE A 71 -2.91 -3.93 -31.04
CA ILE A 71 -2.00 -2.90 -31.56
C ILE A 71 -0.79 -3.53 -32.25
N ASP A 72 -0.03 -4.35 -31.51
CA ASP A 72 1.14 -5.06 -31.98
C ASP A 72 1.28 -6.40 -31.25
N PRO A 73 1.04 -7.54 -31.91
CA PRO A 73 1.16 -8.86 -31.30
C PRO A 73 2.56 -9.22 -30.78
N LEU A 74 3.61 -8.51 -31.23
CA LEU A 74 5.00 -8.85 -30.91
C LEU A 74 5.34 -10.33 -31.17
N ASP A 75 4.77 -10.90 -32.22
CA ASP A 75 5.05 -12.26 -32.73
C ASP A 75 5.79 -12.21 -34.09
N GLY A 76 6.27 -11.02 -34.48
CA GLY A 76 6.88 -10.74 -35.77
C GLY A 76 5.90 -10.38 -36.89
N SER A 77 4.58 -10.59 -36.71
CA SER A 77 3.55 -10.20 -37.69
C SER A 77 3.07 -8.75 -37.54
N GLY A 78 3.29 -8.18 -36.35
CA GLY A 78 2.91 -6.81 -36.00
C GLY A 78 3.71 -5.73 -36.73
N ARG A 79 3.29 -4.47 -36.56
CA ARG A 79 3.88 -3.30 -37.25
C ARG A 79 5.35 -3.07 -36.88
N SER A 80 5.76 -3.47 -35.68
CA SER A 80 7.14 -3.41 -35.20
C SER A 80 8.05 -4.46 -35.85
N GLY A 81 7.49 -5.59 -36.31
CA GLY A 81 8.26 -6.76 -36.75
C GLY A 81 9.07 -7.43 -35.64
N ILE A 82 8.85 -7.07 -34.37
CA ILE A 82 9.58 -7.61 -33.21
C ILE A 82 8.91 -8.89 -32.73
N VAL A 83 9.72 -9.82 -32.23
CA VAL A 83 9.25 -11.00 -31.49
C VAL A 83 9.59 -10.79 -30.01
N LEU A 84 8.57 -10.83 -29.15
CA LEU A 84 8.73 -10.75 -27.70
C LEU A 84 9.39 -12.02 -27.17
N ASP A 85 10.49 -11.86 -26.43
CA ASP A 85 11.22 -12.96 -25.80
C ASP A 85 11.19 -12.82 -24.28
N LEU A 86 10.26 -13.54 -23.63
CA LEU A 86 10.09 -13.51 -22.18
C LEU A 86 11.19 -14.25 -21.40
N GLU A 87 12.09 -14.96 -22.08
CA GLU A 87 13.31 -15.54 -21.48
C GLU A 87 14.41 -14.47 -21.29
N MET A 88 14.28 -13.32 -21.93
CA MET A 88 15.18 -12.17 -21.81
C MET A 88 14.62 -11.12 -20.85
N ALA A 89 15.46 -10.14 -20.50
CA ALA A 89 15.04 -9.01 -19.70
C ALA A 89 14.02 -8.16 -20.47
N GLN A 90 12.85 -7.95 -19.86
CA GLN A 90 11.75 -7.16 -20.41
C GLN A 90 11.49 -5.95 -19.53
N LEU A 91 11.06 -4.85 -20.17
CA LEU A 91 10.53 -3.68 -19.51
C LEU A 91 9.06 -3.53 -19.91
N LEU A 92 8.16 -4.07 -19.08
CA LEU A 92 6.71 -3.92 -19.27
C LEU A 92 6.31 -2.50 -18.90
N THR A 93 5.42 -1.93 -19.71
CA THR A 93 4.81 -0.62 -19.49
C THR A 93 3.30 -0.75 -19.48
N ILE A 94 2.66 -0.20 -18.44
CA ILE A 94 1.21 -0.06 -18.33
C ILE A 94 0.89 1.44 -18.18
N ASP A 95 0.23 1.99 -19.19
CA ASP A 95 -0.35 3.33 -19.14
C ASP A 95 -1.84 3.22 -18.82
N LEU A 96 -2.19 3.56 -17.58
CA LEU A 96 -3.48 3.35 -16.97
C LEU A 96 -4.19 4.69 -16.78
N GLN A 97 -5.22 4.96 -17.59
CA GLN A 97 -6.05 6.15 -17.42
C GLN A 97 -7.20 5.91 -16.44
N TRP A 98 -6.96 6.08 -15.14
CA TRP A 98 -8.05 6.14 -14.16
C TRP A 98 -8.76 7.50 -14.15
N LEU A 99 -9.92 7.53 -14.79
CA LEU A 99 -11.12 8.24 -14.34
C LEU A 99 -12.30 7.26 -14.34
N SER A 100 -12.06 6.04 -13.83
CA SER A 100 -12.95 4.85 -13.89
C SER A 100 -13.31 4.34 -15.30
N ALA A 101 -13.22 5.16 -16.35
CA ALA A 101 -13.72 4.89 -17.70
C ALA A 101 -12.71 5.21 -18.81
N GLY A 102 -11.44 5.47 -18.46
CA GLY A 102 -10.38 5.74 -19.44
C GLY A 102 -9.91 4.49 -20.20
N ARG A 103 -8.84 4.65 -20.96
CA ARG A 103 -8.15 3.55 -21.63
C ARG A 103 -7.00 3.02 -20.79
N VAL A 104 -6.71 1.72 -20.90
CA VAL A 104 -5.44 1.16 -20.44
C VAL A 104 -4.66 0.65 -21.64
N ARG A 105 -3.40 1.09 -21.81
CA ARG A 105 -2.47 0.55 -22.81
C ARG A 105 -1.40 -0.27 -22.11
N ILE A 106 -1.06 -1.42 -22.68
CA ILE A 106 -0.03 -2.32 -22.16
C ILE A 106 0.91 -2.73 -23.28
N GLY A 107 2.21 -2.80 -22.98
CA GLY A 107 3.25 -3.12 -23.94
C GLY A 107 4.62 -3.14 -23.31
N PHE A 108 5.66 -2.94 -24.11
CA PHE A 108 7.04 -3.06 -23.67
C PHE A 108 7.91 -1.94 -24.23
N ASP A 109 8.86 -1.45 -23.44
CA ASP A 109 9.96 -0.64 -23.98
C ASP A 109 11.02 -1.58 -24.58
N ILE A 110 11.16 -1.53 -25.90
CA ILE A 110 12.12 -2.34 -26.65
C ILE A 110 12.95 -1.42 -27.51
N GLY A 111 14.26 -1.32 -27.20
CA GLY A 111 15.18 -0.46 -27.93
C GLY A 111 15.04 1.04 -27.59
N GLY A 112 14.53 1.39 -26.41
CA GLY A 112 14.34 2.78 -25.98
C GLY A 112 13.08 3.42 -26.56
N SER A 113 12.08 2.60 -26.88
CA SER A 113 10.80 3.03 -27.46
C SER A 113 9.70 2.10 -26.97
N ILE A 114 8.63 2.68 -26.44
CA ILE A 114 7.46 1.94 -25.98
C ILE A 114 6.69 1.43 -27.20
N ILE A 115 6.62 0.11 -27.32
CA ILE A 115 5.77 -0.60 -28.27
C ILE A 115 4.54 -1.08 -27.51
N TYR A 116 3.44 -0.36 -27.65
CA TYR A 116 2.14 -0.81 -27.11
C TYR A 116 1.65 -2.01 -27.90
N ALA A 117 1.30 -3.07 -27.18
CA ALA A 117 0.86 -4.33 -27.77
C ALA A 117 -0.67 -4.44 -27.77
N HIS A 118 -1.33 -4.03 -26.68
CA HIS A 118 -2.79 -4.06 -26.57
C HIS A 118 -3.35 -2.84 -25.83
N GLU A 119 -4.64 -2.56 -26.04
CA GLU A 119 -5.40 -1.58 -25.26
C GLU A 119 -6.75 -2.13 -24.81
N PHE A 120 -7.07 -1.91 -23.53
CA PHE A 120 -8.40 -2.10 -22.98
C PHE A 120 -9.16 -0.77 -23.03
N LEU A 121 -10.30 -0.74 -23.74
CA LEU A 121 -11.15 0.44 -23.88
C LEU A 121 -12.35 0.34 -22.92
N ALA A 122 -12.61 1.41 -22.17
CA ALA A 122 -13.80 1.50 -21.31
C ALA A 122 -14.80 2.58 -21.78
N ALA A 123 -14.32 3.77 -22.18
CA ALA A 123 -15.18 4.85 -22.66
C ALA A 123 -16.01 4.41 -23.87
N ASN A 124 -17.33 4.57 -23.80
CA ASN A 124 -18.31 4.13 -24.82
C ASN A 124 -18.28 2.61 -25.12
N VAL A 125 -17.65 1.80 -24.26
CA VAL A 125 -17.56 0.35 -24.39
C VAL A 125 -18.18 -0.36 -23.19
N LEU A 126 -17.93 0.16 -21.98
CA LEU A 126 -18.48 -0.34 -20.72
C LEU A 126 -19.48 0.66 -20.15
N ASP A 127 -20.53 0.17 -19.51
CA ASP A 127 -21.52 0.96 -18.77
C ASP A 127 -21.18 1.10 -17.27
N VAL A 128 -20.11 0.44 -16.84
CA VAL A 128 -19.57 0.44 -15.47
C VAL A 128 -18.07 0.76 -15.48
N PRO A 129 -17.47 1.15 -14.34
CA PRO A 129 -16.02 1.25 -14.22
C PRO A 129 -15.30 -0.01 -14.68
N TYR A 130 -14.12 0.11 -15.30
CA TYR A 130 -13.38 -1.07 -15.73
C TYR A 130 -12.72 -1.84 -14.56
N MET A 131 -12.54 -1.19 -13.40
CA MET A 131 -12.06 -1.76 -12.13
C MET A 131 -12.63 -0.97 -10.95
N ARG A 132 -12.62 -1.52 -9.73
CA ARG A 132 -13.12 -0.81 -8.53
C ARG A 132 -12.17 0.28 -8.02
N THR A 133 -10.87 0.08 -8.18
CA THR A 133 -9.83 1.01 -7.74
C THR A 133 -8.65 0.95 -8.70
N ALA A 134 -7.92 2.06 -8.81
CA ALA A 134 -6.62 2.12 -9.47
C ALA A 134 -5.48 2.29 -8.45
N VAL A 135 -5.73 2.17 -7.15
CA VAL A 135 -4.68 2.14 -6.13
C VAL A 135 -4.43 0.67 -5.78
N LEU A 136 -3.58 0.04 -6.58
CA LEU A 136 -3.26 -1.38 -6.51
C LEU A 136 -1.78 -1.58 -6.17
N PRO A 137 -1.37 -2.76 -5.69
CA PRO A 137 0.04 -3.06 -5.53
C PRO A 137 0.69 -3.46 -6.86
N VAL A 138 1.99 -3.22 -6.97
CA VAL A 138 2.84 -3.87 -7.96
C VAL A 138 3.04 -5.32 -7.50
N ARG A 139 2.79 -6.30 -8.37
CA ARG A 139 2.79 -7.72 -8.01
C ARG A 139 3.59 -8.56 -9.01
N TYR A 140 4.46 -9.40 -8.45
CA TYR A 140 5.15 -10.49 -9.13
C TYR A 140 4.72 -11.80 -8.50
N GLU A 141 4.17 -12.72 -9.27
CA GLU A 141 3.53 -13.93 -8.75
C GLU A 141 3.96 -15.18 -9.53
N ILE A 142 4.21 -16.27 -8.81
CA ILE A 142 4.31 -17.63 -9.36
C ILE A 142 3.25 -18.47 -8.65
N HIS A 143 2.29 -19.00 -9.39
CA HIS A 143 1.16 -19.77 -8.87
C HIS A 143 1.07 -21.12 -9.60
N ARG A 144 1.02 -22.24 -8.87
CA ARG A 144 0.92 -23.58 -9.47
C ARG A 144 -0.54 -24.04 -9.48
N GLN A 145 -1.07 -24.25 -10.68
CA GLN A 145 -2.48 -24.58 -10.92
C GLN A 145 -2.83 -26.03 -10.56
N THR A 146 -1.85 -26.93 -10.52
CA THR A 146 -2.05 -28.37 -10.28
C THR A 146 -1.19 -28.92 -9.15
N ALA A 147 -1.64 -30.03 -8.55
CA ALA A 147 -0.89 -30.74 -7.51
C ALA A 147 0.29 -31.51 -8.13
N GLY A 148 1.51 -31.16 -7.75
CA GLY A 148 2.75 -31.78 -8.24
C GLY A 148 3.97 -30.91 -7.98
N ALA A 149 5.16 -31.50 -7.90
CA ALA A 149 6.40 -30.76 -7.75
C ALA A 149 6.84 -30.21 -9.12
N VAL A 150 6.53 -28.94 -9.38
CA VAL A 150 7.08 -28.18 -10.52
C VAL A 150 7.91 -27.04 -9.96
N THR A 151 9.20 -27.00 -10.30
CA THR A 151 10.09 -25.88 -9.97
C THR A 151 9.94 -24.83 -11.05
N SER A 152 9.70 -23.59 -10.65
CA SER A 152 9.57 -22.46 -11.57
C SER A 152 10.24 -21.25 -10.95
N THR A 153 10.86 -20.42 -11.79
CA THR A 153 11.60 -19.23 -11.37
C THR A 153 11.20 -18.03 -12.21
N MET A 154 11.34 -16.85 -11.63
CA MET A 154 11.18 -15.54 -12.24
C MET A 154 12.22 -14.61 -11.62
N LYS A 155 12.73 -13.65 -12.38
CA LYS A 155 13.58 -12.59 -11.85
C LYS A 155 12.82 -11.26 -11.83
N GLN A 156 12.60 -10.73 -10.65
CA GLN A 156 12.20 -9.32 -10.46
C GLN A 156 13.46 -8.45 -10.46
N ILE A 157 13.44 -7.33 -11.20
CA ILE A 157 14.60 -6.43 -11.31
C ILE A 157 14.28 -5.08 -10.67
N CYS A 158 13.22 -4.41 -11.11
CA CYS A 158 12.75 -3.17 -10.51
C CYS A 158 11.31 -2.87 -10.95
N SER A 159 10.68 -1.93 -10.23
CA SER A 159 9.34 -1.43 -10.53
C SER A 159 9.26 0.06 -10.24
N SER A 160 8.46 0.78 -11.04
CA SER A 160 8.14 2.18 -10.82
C SER A 160 6.67 2.44 -11.12
N VAL A 161 6.04 3.27 -10.30
CA VAL A 161 4.67 3.77 -10.53
C VAL A 161 4.75 5.28 -10.48
N MET A 162 4.38 5.94 -11.57
CA MET A 162 4.39 7.38 -11.71
C MET A 162 2.96 7.91 -11.82
N SER A 163 2.66 9.00 -11.12
CA SER A 163 1.40 9.71 -11.30
C SER A 163 1.54 10.79 -12.37
N GLU A 164 0.72 10.74 -13.41
CA GLU A 164 0.78 11.70 -14.52
C GLU A 164 0.10 13.04 -14.22
N GLY A 165 -0.72 13.11 -13.16
CA GLY A 165 -1.40 14.35 -12.73
C GLY A 165 -0.66 15.13 -11.64
N GLY A 166 0.59 14.77 -11.33
CA GLY A 166 1.40 15.35 -10.25
C GLY A 166 0.92 14.97 -8.85
N GLU A 167 1.82 14.94 -7.87
CA GLU A 167 1.45 14.69 -6.48
C GLU A 167 1.23 16.04 -5.75
N THR A 168 -0.01 16.38 -5.41
CA THR A 168 -0.25 17.42 -4.40
C THR A 168 -0.38 16.74 -3.04
N ARG A 169 0.77 16.53 -2.38
CA ARG A 169 0.83 16.02 -0.99
C ARG A 169 -0.08 16.81 -0.03
N SER A 170 -0.53 18.02 -0.38
CA SER A 170 -1.40 18.86 0.45
C SER A 170 -2.88 18.44 0.50
N ARG A 171 -3.32 17.40 -0.23
CA ARG A 171 -4.74 17.02 -0.32
C ARG A 171 -5.01 15.65 0.30
N GLY A 172 -5.26 15.61 1.60
CA GLY A 172 -5.76 14.44 2.31
C GLY A 172 -6.55 14.85 3.54
N LYS A 173 -7.36 13.93 4.09
CA LYS A 173 -8.09 14.21 5.33
C LYS A 173 -7.18 14.00 6.52
N PHE A 174 -7.25 14.90 7.48
CA PHE A 174 -6.51 14.80 8.73
C PHE A 174 -7.33 14.04 9.75
N PHE A 175 -6.67 13.14 10.47
CA PHE A 175 -7.24 12.39 11.57
C PHE A 175 -6.24 12.35 12.73
N ALA A 176 -6.75 12.12 13.92
CA ALA A 176 -5.96 11.91 15.12
C ALA A 176 -6.60 10.80 15.96
N ALA A 177 -5.77 10.12 16.75
CA ALA A 177 -6.19 9.21 17.79
C ALA A 177 -5.35 9.47 19.03
N ASP A 178 -5.99 9.35 20.18
CA ASP A 178 -5.43 9.60 21.51
C ASP A 178 -6.05 8.65 22.53
N ASN A 179 -5.45 8.58 23.72
CA ASN A 179 -5.96 7.79 24.85
C ASN A 179 -7.08 8.48 25.65
N GLY A 180 -7.67 9.56 25.12
CA GLY A 180 -8.76 10.30 25.71
C GLY A 180 -8.36 11.01 27.00
N THR A 181 -9.26 10.96 27.96
CA THR A 181 -9.08 11.59 29.28
C THR A 181 -8.52 10.64 30.34
N THR A 182 -8.22 9.39 29.97
CA THR A 182 -7.68 8.38 30.88
C THR A 182 -6.19 8.14 30.59
N PRO A 183 -5.28 8.55 31.48
CA PRO A 183 -3.85 8.40 31.23
C PRO A 183 -3.41 6.93 31.28
N VAL A 184 -2.45 6.57 30.43
CA VAL A 184 -1.68 5.33 30.56
C VAL A 184 -0.50 5.59 31.49
N SER A 185 -0.23 4.69 32.42
CA SER A 185 0.90 4.84 33.35
C SER A 185 2.20 4.43 32.67
N ALA A 186 3.03 5.41 32.29
CA ALA A 186 4.40 5.14 31.86
C ALA A 186 5.20 4.59 33.04
N VAL A 187 5.60 3.32 32.95
CA VAL A 187 6.34 2.63 34.03
C VAL A 187 7.75 3.20 34.13
N GLN A 188 8.27 3.28 35.35
CA GLN A 188 9.63 3.77 35.57
C GLN A 188 10.64 2.88 34.82
N ASP A 189 11.54 3.50 34.06
CA ASP A 189 12.66 2.85 33.36
C ASP A 189 12.22 1.73 32.38
N THR A 190 10.92 1.63 32.04
CA THR A 190 10.36 0.60 31.15
C THR A 190 9.42 1.25 30.14
N LEU A 191 9.75 1.13 28.85
CA LEU A 191 8.89 1.62 27.77
C LEU A 191 7.56 0.86 27.76
N THR A 192 6.47 1.60 27.88
CA THR A 192 5.10 1.09 27.91
C THR A 192 4.34 1.65 26.71
N PRO A 193 3.55 0.84 25.97
CA PRO A 193 2.66 1.34 24.93
C PRO A 193 1.66 2.35 25.47
N ILE A 194 1.61 3.54 24.85
CA ILE A 194 0.66 4.60 25.17
C ILE A 194 -0.46 4.63 24.15
N ILE A 195 -0.10 4.57 22.86
CA ILE A 195 -1.05 4.44 21.75
C ILE A 195 -0.37 3.74 20.57
N SER A 196 -1.11 2.86 19.90
CA SER A 196 -0.69 2.20 18.67
C SER A 196 -1.68 2.48 17.55
N LEU A 197 -1.18 2.61 16.33
CA LEU A 197 -1.95 2.91 15.13
C LEU A 197 -1.65 1.86 14.06
N ARG A 198 -2.67 1.39 13.33
CA ARG A 198 -2.52 0.47 12.20
C ARG A 198 -3.60 0.66 11.13
N PRO A 199 -3.38 0.28 9.87
CA PRO A 199 -4.44 0.27 8.86
C PRO A 199 -5.52 -0.77 9.18
N ALA A 200 -6.80 -0.39 9.02
CA ALA A 200 -7.93 -1.31 9.07
C ALA A 200 -7.87 -2.30 7.90
N LEU A 201 -8.35 -3.53 8.07
CA LEU A 201 -8.43 -4.52 6.97
C LEU A 201 -9.34 -4.04 5.83
N LEU A 202 -10.48 -3.44 6.20
CA LEU A 202 -11.49 -2.97 5.27
C LEU A 202 -11.75 -1.48 5.47
N PHE A 203 -11.90 -0.75 4.38
CA PHE A 203 -12.42 0.61 4.38
C PHE A 203 -13.62 0.66 3.42
N LYS A 204 -14.80 1.11 3.90
CA LYS A 204 -16.05 1.10 3.11
C LYS A 204 -16.37 -0.25 2.44
N ASN A 205 -16.14 -1.35 3.17
CA ASN A 205 -16.37 -2.74 2.73
C ASN A 205 -15.51 -3.21 1.54
N ILE A 206 -14.38 -2.54 1.27
CA ILE A 206 -13.35 -3.02 0.35
C ILE A 206 -12.01 -3.12 1.08
N THR A 207 -11.10 -3.97 0.58
CA THR A 207 -9.73 -4.06 1.09
C THR A 207 -9.09 -2.68 1.15
N ASN A 208 -8.53 -2.33 2.31
CA ASN A 208 -7.94 -1.01 2.50
C ASN A 208 -6.63 -0.86 1.73
N ARG A 209 -6.62 0.04 0.75
CA ARG A 209 -5.44 0.40 -0.06
C ARG A 209 -5.06 1.88 0.09
N VAL A 210 -5.66 2.57 1.04
CA VAL A 210 -5.46 4.03 1.22
C VAL A 210 -4.06 4.29 1.76
N PRO A 211 -3.23 5.12 1.09
CA PRO A 211 -1.96 5.59 1.63
C PRO A 211 -2.17 6.46 2.88
N VAL A 212 -1.48 6.12 3.96
CA VAL A 212 -1.53 6.87 5.21
C VAL A 212 -0.17 7.42 5.59
N PHE A 213 -0.12 8.71 5.94
CA PHE A 213 1.10 9.43 6.27
C PHE A 213 0.98 10.00 7.68
N PRO A 214 1.70 9.42 8.67
CA PRO A 214 1.83 10.04 9.98
C PRO A 214 2.46 11.43 9.87
N LEU A 215 1.97 12.39 10.65
CA LEU A 215 2.35 13.80 10.55
C LEU A 215 2.96 14.36 11.82
N ALA A 216 2.35 14.06 12.98
CA ALA A 216 2.78 14.61 14.25
C ALA A 216 2.44 13.67 15.40
N ILE A 217 3.18 13.83 16.49
CA ILE A 217 2.87 13.23 17.79
C ILE A 217 2.78 14.32 18.85
N GLU A 218 1.89 14.14 19.81
CA GLU A 218 1.80 14.97 20.99
C GLU A 218 1.88 14.09 22.24
N MET A 219 2.70 14.51 23.21
CA MET A 219 2.89 13.80 24.47
C MET A 219 2.68 14.75 25.64
N LEU A 220 1.86 14.33 26.59
CA LEU A 220 1.63 15.02 27.85
C LEU A 220 1.88 14.03 29.00
N CYS A 221 2.70 14.43 29.98
CA CYS A 221 2.91 13.63 31.18
C CYS A 221 2.58 14.43 32.44
N GLN A 222 2.22 13.71 33.50
CA GLN A 222 1.95 14.27 34.82
C GLN A 222 2.94 13.69 35.83
N THR A 223 3.17 14.43 36.92
CA THR A 223 3.99 14.02 38.07
C THR A 223 5.49 13.90 37.79
N ASN A 224 5.91 13.02 36.90
CA ASN A 224 7.32 12.76 36.58
C ASN A 224 7.56 12.95 35.07
N PRO A 225 8.73 13.48 34.67
CA PRO A 225 9.09 13.58 33.27
C PRO A 225 9.16 12.18 32.64
N ILE A 226 8.97 12.10 31.33
CA ILE A 226 9.02 10.85 30.58
C ILE A 226 10.05 10.90 29.46
N HIS A 227 10.60 9.74 29.14
CA HIS A 227 11.28 9.44 27.89
C HIS A 227 10.28 8.74 26.98
N TRP A 228 10.17 9.14 25.72
CA TRP A 228 9.25 8.52 24.76
C TRP A 228 9.99 8.06 23.51
N GLU A 229 9.46 7.02 22.87
CA GLU A 229 9.96 6.47 21.62
C GLU A 229 8.81 6.13 20.68
N LEU A 230 9.06 6.29 19.39
CA LEU A 230 8.16 5.89 18.33
C LEU A 230 8.74 4.66 17.63
N ILE A 231 8.03 3.54 17.67
CA ILE A 231 8.49 2.25 17.14
C ILE A 231 7.58 1.80 15.99
N LEU A 232 8.20 1.35 14.91
CA LEU A 232 7.57 0.75 13.74
C LEU A 232 7.60 -0.78 13.84
N ASN A 233 6.47 -1.40 13.53
CA ASN A 233 6.21 -2.84 13.51
C ASN A 233 6.59 -3.59 14.82
N PRO A 234 6.24 -3.07 16.02
CA PRO A 234 6.40 -3.85 17.24
C PRO A 234 5.37 -5.00 17.30
N THR A 235 5.71 -6.05 18.03
CA THR A 235 4.76 -7.07 18.49
C THR A 235 4.16 -6.63 19.82
N LEU A 236 2.85 -6.35 19.85
CA LEU A 236 2.15 -5.89 21.05
C LEU A 236 1.58 -7.03 21.88
N THR A 237 1.61 -6.89 23.21
CA THR A 237 1.00 -7.84 24.15
C THR A 237 -0.42 -7.42 24.48
N ALA A 238 -1.39 -8.26 24.10
CA ALA A 238 -2.83 -8.05 24.29
C ALA A 238 -3.38 -6.73 23.72
N PRO A 239 -3.05 -6.33 22.47
CA PRO A 239 -3.64 -5.13 21.87
C PRO A 239 -5.13 -5.33 21.60
N SER A 240 -5.90 -4.25 21.70
CA SER A 240 -7.33 -4.19 21.39
C SER A 240 -7.58 -3.02 20.43
N PHE A 241 -7.43 -3.30 19.13
CA PHE A 241 -7.62 -2.29 18.10
C PHE A 241 -9.10 -1.98 17.84
N SER A 242 -9.41 -0.69 17.77
CA SER A 242 -10.74 -0.17 17.44
C SER A 242 -10.66 0.84 16.30
N ALA A 243 -11.72 0.96 15.50
CA ALA A 243 -11.77 1.93 14.42
C ALA A 243 -11.71 3.36 14.99
N VAL A 244 -10.87 4.21 14.39
CA VAL A 244 -10.73 5.62 14.81
C VAL A 244 -12.06 6.34 14.65
N GLU A 245 -12.64 6.25 13.45
CA GLU A 245 -13.99 6.75 13.15
C GLU A 245 -14.55 6.16 11.85
N THR A 246 -15.81 6.45 11.53
CA THR A 246 -16.51 5.88 10.35
C THR A 246 -15.89 6.25 8.99
N ASN A 247 -15.14 7.36 8.92
CA ASN A 247 -14.51 7.82 7.69
C ASN A 247 -12.98 7.74 7.72
N SER A 248 -12.37 7.10 8.71
CA SER A 248 -10.94 6.80 8.71
C SER A 248 -10.72 5.36 8.24
N CYS A 249 -9.61 5.11 7.55
CA CYS A 249 -9.15 3.78 7.19
C CYS A 249 -8.19 3.16 8.23
N MET A 250 -8.07 3.77 9.42
CA MET A 250 -7.16 3.34 10.47
C MET A 250 -7.89 2.82 11.72
N GLU A 251 -7.18 1.98 12.46
CA GLU A 251 -7.55 1.49 13.78
C GLU A 251 -6.47 1.88 14.78
N PHE A 252 -6.87 2.12 16.03
CA PHE A 252 -5.96 2.46 17.11
C PHE A 252 -6.17 1.55 18.33
N ASP A 253 -5.13 1.40 19.13
CA ASP A 253 -5.10 0.62 20.37
C ASP A 253 -4.46 1.44 21.49
N VAL A 254 -5.02 1.35 22.69
CA VAL A 254 -4.51 1.96 23.93
C VAL A 254 -4.46 0.96 25.09
N ASP A 255 -4.76 -0.32 24.82
CA ASP A 255 -4.87 -1.38 25.83
C ASP A 255 -3.62 -2.28 25.88
N ALA A 256 -2.74 -2.23 24.87
CA ALA A 256 -1.50 -3.01 24.86
C ALA A 256 -0.66 -2.75 26.12
N SER A 257 -0.29 -3.83 26.80
CA SER A 257 0.40 -3.76 28.10
C SER A 257 1.93 -3.80 28.01
N ALA A 258 2.45 -4.32 26.88
CA ALA A 258 3.88 -4.45 26.62
C ALA A 258 4.12 -4.60 25.12
N PHE A 259 5.39 -4.50 24.71
CA PHE A 259 5.83 -4.73 23.34
C PHE A 259 7.10 -5.57 23.30
N SER A 260 7.38 -6.18 22.15
CA SER A 260 8.67 -6.76 21.78
C SER A 260 8.97 -6.46 20.31
N ASP A 261 10.25 -6.50 19.93
CA ASP A 261 10.70 -6.21 18.57
C ASP A 261 10.32 -4.79 18.09
N GLY A 262 10.54 -4.54 16.79
CA GLY A 262 10.26 -3.25 16.15
C GLY A 262 11.51 -2.39 15.93
N GLU A 263 11.36 -1.39 15.06
CA GLU A 263 12.40 -0.43 14.72
C GLU A 263 12.08 0.94 15.32
N GLN A 264 13.01 1.49 16.12
CA GLN A 264 12.86 2.84 16.65
C GLN A 264 13.05 3.86 15.52
N LEU A 265 12.01 4.65 15.25
CA LEU A 265 12.05 5.74 14.28
C LEU A 265 12.51 7.05 14.91
N LEU A 266 12.06 7.32 16.13
CA LEU A 266 12.24 8.59 16.82
C LEU A 266 12.20 8.39 18.33
N GLY A 267 12.79 9.32 19.08
CA GLY A 267 12.61 9.41 20.53
C GLY A 267 12.82 10.81 21.05
N GLY A 268 12.45 11.03 22.31
CA GLY A 268 12.60 12.33 22.96
C GLY A 268 12.16 12.33 24.42
N TYR A 269 12.02 13.53 24.96
CA TYR A 269 11.67 13.75 26.37
C TYR A 269 10.46 14.68 26.48
N CYS A 270 9.55 14.36 27.39
CA CYS A 270 8.48 15.28 27.81
C CYS A 270 8.68 15.61 29.28
N ALA A 271 8.80 16.90 29.59
CA ALA A 271 8.99 17.36 30.95
C ALA A 271 7.66 17.33 31.71
N ALA A 272 7.66 16.84 32.95
CA ALA A 272 6.54 17.08 33.85
C ALA A 272 6.60 18.51 34.37
N THR A 273 5.51 19.24 34.23
CA THR A 273 5.31 20.52 34.91
C THR A 273 3.92 20.54 35.55
N GLY A 274 3.75 21.37 36.57
CA GLY A 274 2.45 21.53 37.26
C GLY A 274 1.29 21.88 36.30
N PRO A 275 0.04 21.85 36.77
CA PRO A 275 -1.15 21.89 35.90
C PRO A 275 -1.09 23.04 34.90
N GLY A 276 -0.85 22.72 33.62
CA GLY A 276 -0.99 23.64 32.49
C GLY A 276 0.22 23.90 31.57
N GLN A 277 1.41 23.28 31.74
CA GLN A 277 2.58 23.62 30.87
C GLN A 277 3.50 22.45 30.46
N GLY A 278 2.96 21.25 30.22
CA GLY A 278 3.75 20.10 29.74
C GLY A 278 3.46 19.78 28.28
N ARG A 279 3.66 20.74 27.36
CA ARG A 279 3.44 20.53 25.92
C ARG A 279 4.78 20.56 25.19
N ASN A 280 5.42 19.39 25.07
CA ASN A 280 6.49 19.21 24.08
C ASN A 280 5.87 18.51 22.87
N GLY A 281 5.18 19.28 22.03
CA GLY A 281 4.88 18.82 20.68
C GLY A 281 6.21 18.73 19.93
N ALA A 282 6.59 17.52 19.51
CA ALA A 282 7.57 17.37 18.43
C ALA A 282 6.84 17.82 17.15
N GLY A 283 6.73 19.14 16.99
CA GLY A 283 6.06 19.79 15.90
C GLY A 283 7.02 20.02 14.75
N ASP A 284 7.11 19.04 13.86
CA ASP A 284 7.50 19.29 12.47
C ASP A 284 6.84 18.25 11.57
N GLN A 285 6.11 18.71 10.55
CA GLN A 285 5.39 17.87 9.59
C GLN A 285 6.30 16.99 8.71
N ASN A 286 7.60 16.96 9.02
CA ASN A 286 8.66 16.24 8.33
C ASN A 286 9.34 15.20 9.23
N LEU A 287 8.87 15.00 10.46
CA LEU A 287 9.43 14.03 11.43
C LEU A 287 9.39 12.57 10.93
N PHE A 288 8.54 12.30 9.95
CA PHE A 288 8.32 10.97 9.37
C PHE A 288 8.92 10.81 7.96
N GLY A 289 9.45 11.88 7.35
CA GLY A 289 9.94 11.88 5.97
C GLY A 289 8.88 11.37 4.98
N ASP A 290 9.16 10.25 4.31
CA ASP A 290 8.27 9.56 3.38
C ASP A 290 7.67 8.26 3.96
N LEU A 291 7.61 8.10 5.29
CA LEU A 291 6.98 6.93 5.90
C LEU A 291 5.50 6.86 5.51
N GLN A 292 5.16 5.79 4.81
CA GLN A 292 3.79 5.47 4.42
C GLN A 292 3.34 4.19 5.14
N MET A 293 2.14 4.24 5.72
CA MET A 293 1.45 3.07 6.27
C MET A 293 0.39 2.58 5.29
N ALA A 294 0.36 1.27 5.06
CA ALA A 294 -0.63 0.55 4.27
C ALA A 294 -0.69 -0.92 4.72
N LEU A 295 -1.70 -1.66 4.29
CA LEU A 295 -1.73 -3.12 4.47
C LEU A 295 -0.62 -3.79 3.65
N ASP A 296 -0.37 -5.06 3.94
CA ASP A 296 0.47 -5.90 3.10
C ASP A 296 -0.08 -6.04 1.66
N ILE A 297 0.75 -6.59 0.77
CA ILE A 297 0.40 -6.79 -0.64
C ILE A 297 -0.86 -7.65 -0.84
N LEU A 298 -1.12 -8.57 0.08
CA LEU A 298 -2.30 -9.44 0.05
C LEU A 298 -3.56 -8.71 0.56
N GLY A 299 -3.40 -7.62 1.32
CA GLY A 299 -4.53 -6.93 1.96
C GLY A 299 -5.11 -7.70 3.15
N THR A 300 -4.33 -8.61 3.73
CA THR A 300 -4.72 -9.49 4.83
C THR A 300 -3.90 -9.26 6.09
N GLY A 301 -2.71 -8.68 5.95
CA GLY A 301 -1.76 -8.44 7.03
C GLY A 301 -1.85 -7.01 7.55
N GLN A 302 -2.05 -6.88 8.87
CA GLN A 302 -1.99 -5.61 9.61
C GLN A 302 -0.68 -5.47 10.40
N ALA A 303 0.43 -5.95 9.84
CA ALA A 303 1.75 -5.94 10.50
C ALA A 303 2.36 -4.55 10.59
N ASN A 304 1.91 -3.61 9.75
CA ASN A 304 2.32 -2.21 9.75
C ASN A 304 1.68 -1.47 10.93
N ILE A 305 2.32 -1.56 12.09
CA ILE A 305 1.88 -0.92 13.34
C ILE A 305 2.87 0.17 13.71
N LEU A 306 2.35 1.35 14.06
CA LEU A 306 3.14 2.46 14.59
C LEU A 306 2.74 2.66 16.05
N THR A 307 3.69 2.53 16.97
CA THR A 307 3.40 2.62 18.41
C THR A 307 4.22 3.73 19.07
N LEU A 308 3.53 4.57 19.83
CA LEU A 308 4.12 5.56 20.71
C LEU A 308 4.27 4.97 22.11
N LEU A 309 5.51 4.89 22.57
CA LEU A 309 5.91 4.33 23.85
C LEU A 309 6.38 5.42 24.81
N ALA A 310 6.23 5.20 26.11
CA ALA A 310 6.83 6.07 27.13
C ALA A 310 7.32 5.30 28.36
N ALA A 311 8.39 5.81 28.96
CA ALA A 311 8.97 5.38 30.22
C ALA A 311 9.08 6.58 31.18
N GLY A 312 8.70 6.39 32.45
CA GLY A 312 8.84 7.40 33.48
C GLY A 312 10.29 7.57 33.94
N ILE A 313 10.73 8.81 34.13
CA ILE A 313 12.08 9.15 34.61
C ILE A 313 12.00 9.52 36.09
N GLY A 314 12.70 8.76 36.93
CA GLY A 314 12.70 8.97 38.39
C GLY A 314 11.39 8.55 39.09
N GLY A 315 10.43 8.00 38.35
CA GLY A 315 9.19 7.42 38.85
C GLY A 315 8.18 7.20 37.73
N ALA A 316 7.11 6.45 38.02
CA ALA A 316 6.02 6.28 37.06
C ALA A 316 5.28 7.60 36.82
N ALA A 317 4.74 7.78 35.60
CA ALA A 317 4.06 9.01 35.20
C ALA A 317 2.74 8.72 34.46
N PRO A 318 1.60 9.28 34.90
CA PRO A 318 0.39 9.29 34.08
C PRO A 318 0.65 10.06 32.78
N THR A 319 0.44 9.40 31.65
CA THR A 319 0.84 9.87 30.32
C THR A 319 -0.32 9.83 29.34
N PHE A 320 -0.40 10.86 28.50
CA PHE A 320 -1.30 10.96 27.36
C PHE A 320 -0.46 11.07 26.09
N GLY A 321 -0.94 10.41 25.03
CA GLY A 321 -0.29 10.40 23.74
C GLY A 321 -1.33 10.56 22.63
N GLU A 322 -0.98 11.34 21.62
CA GLU A 322 -1.76 11.52 20.40
C GLU A 322 -0.86 11.29 19.18
N ILE A 323 -1.39 10.62 18.16
CA ILE A 323 -0.79 10.55 16.83
C ILE A 323 -1.75 11.21 15.85
N THR A 324 -1.26 12.19 15.09
CA THR A 324 -1.98 12.81 13.97
C THR A 324 -1.42 12.28 12.65
N TRP A 325 -2.30 11.96 11.70
CA TRP A 325 -1.93 11.50 10.35
C TRP A 325 -2.84 12.09 9.27
N ARG A 326 -2.44 11.85 8.03
CA ARG A 326 -3.22 12.18 6.83
C ARG A 326 -3.51 10.92 6.02
N GLU A 327 -4.75 10.79 5.59
CA GLU A 327 -5.19 9.72 4.68
C GLU A 327 -5.47 10.31 3.29
N LEU A 328 -4.91 9.69 2.25
CA LEU A 328 -5.16 10.03 0.85
C LEU A 328 -6.33 9.20 0.31
N GLN A 329 -7.54 9.51 0.79
CA GLN A 329 -8.80 8.88 0.40
C GLN A 329 -9.44 9.48 -0.85
#